data_AF-A0A813DWD8-F1
#
_entry.id   AF-A0A813DWD8-F1
#
_cell.length_a   1.000
_cell.length_b   1.000
_cell.length_c   1.000
_cell.angle_alpha   90.00
_cell.angle_beta   90.00
_cell.angle_gamma   90.00
#
_symmetry.space_group_name_H-M   'P 1'
#
loop_
_entity.id
_entity.type
_entity.pdbx_description
1 polymer ?
#
loop_
_entity_poly.entity_id
_entity_poly.type
_entity_poly.pdbx_seq_one_letter_code
_entity_poly.pdbx_strand_id
1 'polypeptide(L)'
;VVTFGAAMAACERGSKWEEALALSSEMRSRALRPNVITYSALASACEKGQQWDKVLALLADMRRDALRPNAVTYSASLGSWHWSRALG
;
A
#
# COMPACT_ATOMS: atom_id res chain seq x y z
N VAL A 1 4.93 -16.92 15.07
CA VAL A 1 5.31 -15.96 14.00
C VAL A 1 4.02 -15.31 13.51
N VAL A 2 3.88 -14.02 13.79
CA VAL A 2 2.58 -13.36 14.01
C VAL A 2 2.20 -12.57 12.75
N THR A 3 1.21 -13.10 12.03
CA THR A 3 -0.01 -12.44 11.53
C THR A 3 0.03 -11.11 10.75
N PHE A 4 1.17 -10.50 10.46
CA PHE A 4 1.18 -9.27 9.65
C PHE A 4 0.62 -9.51 8.24
N GLY A 5 1.03 -10.59 7.57
CA GLY A 5 0.48 -10.95 6.26
C GLY A 5 -1.03 -11.22 6.28
N ALA A 6 -1.52 -11.86 7.33
CA ALA A 6 -2.94 -12.15 7.50
C ALA A 6 -3.77 -10.89 7.80
N ALA A 7 -3.26 -10.01 8.66
CA ALA A 7 -3.87 -8.73 8.98
C ALA A 7 -3.87 -7.79 7.75
N MET A 8 -2.79 -7.78 6.97
CA MET A 8 -2.72 -7.04 5.71
C MET A 8 -3.74 -7.55 4.68
N ALA A 9 -3.89 -8.87 4.53
CA ALA A 9 -4.90 -9.46 3.66
C ALA A 9 -6.34 -9.18 4.15
N ALA A 10 -6.56 -9.12 5.46
CA ALA A 10 -7.84 -8.71 6.03
C ALA A 10 -8.12 -7.22 5.76
N CYS A 11 -7.12 -6.35 5.91
CA CYS A 11 -7.25 -4.92 5.61
C CYS A 11 -7.51 -4.67 4.12
N GLU A 12 -6.87 -5.45 3.25
CA GLU A 12 -7.11 -5.42 1.80
C GLU A 12 -8.56 -5.76 1.44
N ARG A 13 -9.12 -6.81 2.06
CA ARG A 13 -10.52 -7.21 1.83
C ARG A 13 -11.50 -6.20 2.41
N GLY A 14 -11.15 -5.57 3.52
CA GLY A 14 -11.98 -4.58 4.20
C GLY A 14 -11.84 -3.14 3.68
N SER A 15 -10.98 -2.87 2.69
CA SER A 15 -10.62 -1.51 2.26
C SER A 15 -10.12 -0.62 3.42
N LYS A 16 -9.51 -1.25 4.42
CA LYS A 16 -9.09 -0.69 5.70
C LYS A 16 -7.68 -0.14 5.62
N TRP A 17 -7.50 0.91 4.81
CA TRP A 17 -6.18 1.47 4.51
C TRP A 17 -5.51 2.14 5.73
N GLU A 18 -6.29 2.69 6.66
CA GLU A 18 -5.79 3.29 7.92
C GLU A 18 -5.10 2.26 8.80
N GLU A 19 -5.79 1.14 9.04
CA GLU A 19 -5.28 0.04 9.85
C GLU A 19 -4.07 -0.61 9.17
N ALA A 20 -4.10 -0.77 7.85
CA ALA A 20 -2.96 -1.29 7.09
C ALA A 20 -1.71 -0.38 7.23
N LEU A 21 -1.88 0.94 7.21
CA LEU A 21 -0.78 1.89 7.38
C LEU A 21 -0.22 1.83 8.80
N ALA A 22 -1.08 1.83 9.81
CA ALA A 22 -0.69 1.68 11.21
C ALA A 22 0.12 0.39 11.42
N LEU A 23 -0.35 -0.71 10.84
CA LEU A 23 0.32 -2.01 10.90
C LEU A 23 1.71 -1.96 10.24
N SER A 24 1.85 -1.29 9.09
CA SER A 24 3.15 -1.12 8.43
C SER A 24 4.13 -0.25 9.22
N SER A 25 3.62 0.74 9.96
CA SER A 25 4.41 1.57 10.85
C SER A 25 4.87 0.78 12.07
N GLU A 26 4.00 -0.08 12.61
CA GLU A 26 4.34 -0.99 13.70
C GLU A 26 5.36 -2.05 13.29
N MET A 27 5.30 -2.56 12.06
CA MET A 27 6.35 -3.44 11.53
C MET A 27 7.70 -2.71 11.52
N ARG A 28 7.74 -1.47 11.02
CA ARG A 28 8.96 -0.65 11.01
C ARG A 28 9.47 -0.36 12.42
N SER A 29 8.61 -0.04 13.39
CA SER A 29 9.01 0.22 14.78
C SER A 29 9.61 -1.01 15.46
N ARG A 30 9.17 -2.21 15.06
CA ARG A 30 9.71 -3.50 15.51
C ARG A 30 10.96 -3.93 14.72
N ALA A 31 11.55 -3.04 13.91
CA ALA A 31 12.65 -3.31 12.99
C ALA A 31 12.36 -4.45 11.97
N LEU A 32 11.08 -4.76 11.74
CA LEU A 32 10.65 -5.68 10.70
C LEU A 32 10.49 -4.90 9.40
N ARG A 33 11.16 -5.35 8.34
CA ARG A 33 11.03 -4.73 7.02
C ARG A 33 9.70 -5.13 6.38
N PRO A 34 8.83 -4.16 6.02
CA PRO A 34 7.70 -4.44 5.15
C PRO A 34 8.20 -5.08 3.86
N ASN A 35 7.50 -6.10 3.38
CA ASN A 35 7.86 -6.78 2.14
C ASN A 35 6.89 -6.39 1.01
N VAL A 36 7.14 -6.92 -0.19
CA VAL A 36 6.28 -6.65 -1.37
C VAL A 36 4.81 -6.99 -1.09
N ILE A 37 4.52 -8.05 -0.31
CA ILE A 37 3.14 -8.44 0.02
C ILE A 37 2.47 -7.37 0.87
N THR A 38 3.18 -6.83 1.88
CA THR A 38 2.69 -5.73 2.72
C THR A 38 2.34 -4.51 1.87
N TYR A 39 3.25 -4.07 1.01
CA TYR A 39 3.00 -2.90 0.15
C TYR A 39 1.88 -3.15 -0.87
N SER A 40 1.77 -4.36 -1.41
CA SER A 40 0.71 -4.72 -2.36
C SER A 40 -0.67 -4.67 -1.74
N ALA A 41 -0.82 -5.22 -0.53
CA ALA A 41 -2.07 -5.17 0.21
C ALA A 41 -2.45 -3.74 0.62
N LEU A 42 -1.45 -2.93 0.99
CA LEU A 42 -1.63 -1.50 1.24
C LEU A 42 -2.11 -0.74 -0.01
N ALA A 43 -1.48 -0.99 -1.16
CA ALA A 43 -1.85 -0.36 -2.42
C ALA A 43 -3.29 -0.73 -2.83
N SER A 44 -3.66 -2.01 -2.74
CA SER A 44 -5.02 -2.52 -3.02
C SER A 44 -6.06 -1.94 -2.04
N ALA A 45 -5.74 -1.84 -0.74
CA ALA A 45 -6.62 -1.20 0.25
C ALA A 45 -6.79 0.31 -0.02
N CYS A 46 -5.72 1.02 -0.36
CA CYS A 46 -5.76 2.45 -0.68
C CYS A 46 -6.50 2.72 -2.00
N GLU A 47 -6.30 1.88 -3.02
CA GLU A 47 -7.04 1.93 -4.30
C GLU A 47 -8.55 1.82 -4.05
N LYS A 48 -8.99 0.81 -3.29
CA LYS A 48 -10.41 0.65 -2.95
C LYS A 48 -10.94 1.78 -2.07
N GLY A 49 -10.10 2.36 -1.23
CA GLY A 49 -10.40 3.55 -0.42
C GLY A 49 -10.32 4.87 -1.18
N GLN A 50 -10.03 4.84 -2.49
CA GLN A 50 -9.79 6.02 -3.33
C GLN A 50 -8.69 6.96 -2.79
N GLN A 51 -7.78 6.43 -1.99
CA GLN A 51 -6.65 7.15 -1.38
C GLN A 51 -5.41 7.10 -2.28
N TRP A 52 -5.54 7.66 -3.46
CA TRP A 52 -4.52 7.59 -4.52
C TRP A 52 -3.21 8.30 -4.14
N ASP A 53 -3.28 9.41 -3.41
CA ASP A 53 -2.10 10.13 -2.91
C ASP A 53 -1.22 9.24 -2.02
N LYS A 54 -1.86 8.36 -1.23
CA LYS A 54 -1.18 7.41 -0.34
C LYS A 54 -0.53 6.27 -1.12
N VAL A 55 -1.16 5.82 -2.20
CA VAL A 55 -0.56 4.83 -3.12
C VAL A 55 0.75 5.36 -3.70
N LEU A 56 0.78 6.63 -4.11
CA LEU A 56 1.99 7.26 -4.64
C LEU A 56 3.11 7.37 -3.58
N ALA A 57 2.75 7.76 -2.35
CA ALA A 57 3.70 7.79 -1.23
C ALA A 57 4.27 6.39 -0.93
N LEU A 58 3.43 5.35 -0.95
CA LEU A 58 3.84 3.95 -0.77
C LEU A 58 4.79 3.48 -1.89
N LEU A 59 4.54 3.89 -3.13
CA LEU A 59 5.43 3.62 -4.27
C LEU A 59 6.81 4.24 -4.10
N ALA A 60 6.86 5.46 -3.58
CA ALA A 60 8.12 6.13 -3.27
C ALA A 60 8.88 5.41 -2.15
N ASP A 61 8.17 5.00 -1.10
CA ASP A 61 8.72 4.20 0.01
C ASP A 61 9.26 2.83 -0.48
N MET A 62 8.53 2.12 -1.35
CA MET A 62 9.02 0.86 -1.94
C MET A 62 10.32 1.04 -2.73
N ARG A 63 10.42 2.11 -3.53
CA ARG A 63 11.64 2.41 -4.30
C ARG A 63 12.80 2.72 -3.36
N ARG A 64 12.55 3.44 -2.26
CA ARG A 64 13.57 3.73 -1.24
C ARG A 64 14.04 2.45 -0.53
N ASP A 65 13.13 1.51 -0.30
CA ASP A 65 13.43 0.22 0.32
C ASP A 65 14.06 -0.79 -0.68
N ALA A 66 14.38 -0.36 -1.91
CA ALA A 66 14.89 -1.18 -3.01
C ALA A 66 13.97 -2.37 -3.37
N LEU A 67 12.68 -2.26 -3.06
CA LEU A 67 11.65 -3.24 -3.39
C LEU A 67 11.05 -2.91 -4.76
N ARG A 68 10.95 -3.92 -5.63
CA ARG A 68 10.28 -3.76 -6.92
C ARG A 68 8.77 -3.63 -6.71
N PRO A 69 8.13 -2.53 -7.16
CA PRO A 69 6.68 -2.42 -7.19
C PRO A 69 6.10 -3.54 -8.06
N ASN A 70 5.01 -4.16 -7.62
CA ASN A 70 4.33 -5.18 -8.40
C ASN A 70 3.28 -4.57 -9.35
N ALA A 71 2.67 -5.40 -10.21
CA ALA A 71 1.64 -4.98 -11.15
C ALA A 71 0.45 -4.25 -10.47
N VAL A 72 0.06 -4.66 -9.27
CA VAL A 72 -1.04 -4.05 -8.49
C VAL A 72 -0.71 -2.61 -8.07
N THR A 73 0.55 -2.37 -7.70
CA THR A 73 0.99 -1.03 -7.30
C THR A 73 1.02 -0.09 -8.52
N TYR A 74 1.43 -0.62 -9.67
CA TYR A 74 1.44 0.12 -10.94
C TYR A 74 0.03 0.44 -11.44
N SER A 75 -0.91 -0.53 -11.42
CA SER A 75 -2.30 -0.28 -11.83
C SER A 75 -2.97 0.77 -10.96
N ALA A 76 -2.74 0.72 -9.64
CA ALA A 76 -3.28 1.72 -8.73
C ALA A 76 -2.73 3.13 -9.01
N SER A 77 -1.44 3.25 -9.35
CA SER A 77 -0.85 4.54 -9.73
C SER A 77 -1.35 5.09 -11.07
N LEU A 78 -1.69 4.22 -12.02
CA LEU A 78 -2.30 4.61 -13.30
C LEU A 78 -3.72 5.14 -13.11
N GLY A 79 -4.48 4.55 -12.17
CA GLY A 79 -5.77 5.06 -11.73
C GLY A 79 -5.67 6.50 -11.20
N SER A 80 -4.72 6.75 -10.29
CA SER A 80 -4.41 8.08 -9.75
C SER A 80 -4.13 9.12 -10.85
N TRP A 81 -3.28 8.76 -11.82
CA TRP A 81 -2.94 9.63 -12.94
C TRP A 81 -4.15 9.99 -13.80
N HIS A 82 -5.06 9.05 -14.02
CA HIS A 82 -6.26 9.27 -14.84
C HIS A 82 -7.27 10.20 -14.15
N TRP A 83 -7.45 10.07 -12.83
CA TRP A 83 -8.33 10.96 -12.04
C TRP A 83 -7.74 12.36 -11.87
N SER A 84 -6.42 12.48 -11.67
CA SER A 84 -5.74 13.78 -11.62
C SER A 84 -5.81 14.54 -12.94
N ARG A 85 -5.83 13.83 -14.08
CA ARG A 85 -6.00 14.44 -15.41
C ARG A 85 -7.44 14.76 -15.78
N ALA A 86 -8.42 14.14 -15.11
CA ALA A 86 -9.84 14.39 -15.35
C ALA A 86 -10.38 15.61 -14.58
N LEU A 87 -9.64 16.10 -13.58
CA LEU A 87 -9.98 17.26 -12.73
C LEU A 87 -9.20 18.55 -13.10
N GLY A 88 -8.40 18.53 -14.17
CA GLY A 88 -7.70 19.70 -14.71
C GLY A 88 -8.23 20.07 -16.09
#